data_AF-A0A973M6U1-F1
#
_entry.id   AF-A0A973M6U1-F1
#
_cell.length_a   1.000
_cell.length_b   1.000
_cell.length_c   1.000
_cell.angle_alpha   90.00
_cell.angle_beta   90.00
_cell.angle_gamma   90.00
#
_symmetry.space_group_name_H-M   'P 1'
#
loop_
_entity.id
_entity.type
_entity.pdbx_description
1 polymer ?
#
loop_
_entity_poly.entity_id
_entity_poly.type
_entity_poly.pdbx_seq_one_letter_code
_entity_poly.pdbx_strand_id
1 'polypeptide(L)'
;MYRFLFSRRWLTYLGLAALFAVACVLLSRWQLARLDEAKANIDRVTQNYDATPVPFAEAQDQFARLSTDREWQQVSLRGIYDVADTRIVRNRPLNGQPGNEVDVPLRL
;
A
#
# COMPACT_ATOMS: atom_id res chain seq x y z
N MET A 1 21.41 32.65 -44.53
CA MET A 1 20.17 32.46 -43.74
C MET A 1 20.28 31.11 -43.06
N TYR A 2 20.90 30.96 -41.88
CA TYR A 2 20.28 30.84 -40.55
C TYR A 2 21.37 30.95 -39.44
N ARG A 3 22.50 31.57 -39.77
CA ARG A 3 23.76 31.52 -38.99
C ARG A 3 23.64 32.09 -37.57
N PHE A 4 22.59 32.84 -37.26
CA PHE A 4 22.29 33.34 -35.91
C PHE A 4 21.87 32.22 -34.93
N LEU A 5 21.27 31.14 -35.42
CA LEU A 5 20.89 29.97 -34.61
C LEU A 5 22.12 29.20 -34.09
N PHE A 6 23.25 29.31 -34.80
CA PHE A 6 24.55 28.79 -34.36
C PHE A 6 25.34 29.79 -33.52
N SER A 7 24.76 30.95 -33.16
CA SER A 7 25.39 31.81 -32.17
C SER A 7 25.39 31.13 -30.80
N ARG A 8 26.43 31.40 -30.01
CA ARG A 8 26.64 30.81 -28.68
C ARG A 8 25.42 30.94 -27.76
N ARG A 9 24.64 32.03 -27.90
CA ARG A 9 23.42 32.30 -27.13
C ARG A 9 22.25 31.36 -27.49
N TRP A 10 22.03 31.08 -28.77
CA TRP A 10 20.96 30.19 -29.21
C TRP A 10 21.25 28.73 -28.88
N LEU A 11 22.52 28.32 -29.01
CA LEU A 11 22.95 26.99 -28.56
C LEU A 11 22.80 26.80 -27.05
N THR A 12 23.07 27.82 -26.22
CA THR A 12 22.82 27.73 -24.77
C THR A 12 21.33 27.60 -24.44
N TYR A 13 20.46 28.36 -25.11
CA TYR A 13 19.01 28.24 -24.89
C TYR A 13 18.49 26.88 -25.35
N LEU A 14 18.97 26.37 -26.48
CA LEU A 14 18.63 25.04 -26.97
C LEU A 14 19.09 23.96 -25.99
N GLY A 15 20.33 24.07 -25.47
CA GLY A 15 20.86 23.15 -24.47
C GLY A 15 20.06 23.17 -23.17
N LEU A 16 19.68 24.35 -22.68
CA LEU A 16 18.83 24.50 -21.50
C LEU A 16 17.44 23.88 -21.73
N ALA A 17 16.82 24.16 -22.88
CA ALA A 17 15.53 23.59 -23.25
C ALA A 17 15.59 22.06 -23.37
N ALA A 18 16.66 21.52 -23.96
CA ALA A 18 16.87 20.08 -24.05
C ALA A 18 17.07 19.44 -22.67
N LEU A 19 17.87 20.04 -21.79
CA LEU A 19 18.05 19.58 -20.42
C LEU A 19 16.73 19.58 -19.65
N PHE A 20 15.95 20.65 -19.78
CA PHE A 20 14.63 20.75 -19.17
C PHE A 20 13.67 19.67 -19.69
N ALA A 21 13.63 19.45 -21.01
CA ALA A 21 12.82 18.40 -21.61
C ALA A 21 13.22 17.01 -21.09
N VAL A 22 14.52 16.71 -20.97
CA VAL A 22 15.01 15.46 -20.39
C VAL A 22 14.55 15.32 -18.94
N ALA A 23 14.67 16.38 -18.12
CA ALA A 23 14.19 16.36 -16.74
C ALA A 23 12.69 16.06 -16.66
N CYS A 24 11.86 16.68 -17.51
CA CYS A 24 10.44 16.40 -17.58
C CYS A 24 10.14 14.94 -17.97
N VAL A 25 10.88 14.36 -18.93
CA VAL A 25 10.72 12.94 -19.30
C VAL A 25 11.08 12.02 -18.14
N LEU A 26 12.18 12.30 -17.43
CA LEU A 26 12.58 11.52 -16.26
C LEU A 26 11.53 11.59 -15.15
N LEU A 27 11.00 12.79 -14.87
CA LEU A 27 9.94 12.99 -13.90
C LEU A 27 8.64 12.27 -14.31
N SER A 28 8.28 12.29 -15.58
CA SER A 28 7.12 11.54 -16.09
C SER A 28 7.29 10.03 -15.86
N ARG A 29 8.47 9.48 -16.17
CA ARG A 29 8.77 8.06 -15.91
C ARG A 29 8.72 7.72 -14.43
N TRP A 30 9.21 8.61 -13.57
CA TRP A 30 9.15 8.43 -12.12
C TRP A 30 7.69 8.40 -11.63
N GLN A 31 6.82 9.28 -12.14
CA GLN A 31 5.39 9.25 -11.80
C GLN A 31 4.73 7.94 -12.22
N LEU A 32 5.04 7.42 -13.41
CA LEU A 32 4.53 6.11 -13.86
C LEU A 32 5.01 4.97 -12.97
N ALA A 33 6.29 4.95 -12.59
CA ALA A 33 6.82 3.94 -11.67
C ALA A 33 6.10 3.96 -10.31
N ARG A 34 5.82 5.16 -9.76
CA ARG A 34 5.03 5.31 -8.52
C ARG A 34 3.59 4.82 -8.67
N LEU A 35 2.96 5.06 -9.82
CA LEU A 35 1.64 4.54 -10.11
C LEU A 35 1.64 3.00 -10.15
N ASP A 36 2.63 2.40 -10.80
CA ASP A 36 2.73 0.94 -10.92
C ASP A 36 2.97 0.28 -9.56
N GLU A 37 3.77 0.89 -8.68
CA GLU A 37 3.91 0.44 -7.29
C GLU A 37 2.59 0.51 -6.50
N ALA A 38 1.85 1.61 -6.64
CA ALA A 38 0.57 1.77 -5.98
C ALA A 38 -0.44 0.72 -6.47
N LYS A 39 -0.48 0.47 -7.79
CA LYS A 39 -1.32 -0.58 -8.38
C LYS A 39 -0.95 -1.96 -7.87
N ALA A 40 0.34 -2.32 -7.84
CA ALA A 40 0.79 -3.61 -7.35
C ALA A 40 0.35 -3.89 -5.90
N ASN A 41 0.35 -2.84 -5.06
CA ASN A 41 -0.17 -2.96 -3.69
C ASN A 41 -1.70 -3.12 -3.67
N ILE A 42 -2.44 -2.31 -4.43
CA ILE A 42 -3.90 -2.41 -4.54
C ILE A 42 -4.32 -3.79 -5.04
N ASP A 43 -3.66 -4.28 -6.09
CA ASP A 43 -3.94 -5.59 -6.69
C ASP A 43 -3.72 -6.71 -5.67
N ARG A 44 -2.63 -6.65 -4.89
CA ARG A 44 -2.37 -7.60 -3.80
C ARG A 44 -3.49 -7.57 -2.75
N VAL A 45 -3.85 -6.39 -2.26
CA VAL A 45 -4.92 -6.25 -1.26
C VAL A 45 -6.22 -6.81 -1.81
N THR A 46 -6.62 -6.38 -3.01
CA THR A 46 -7.88 -6.79 -3.64
C THR A 46 -7.93 -8.30 -3.88
N GLN A 47 -6.82 -8.89 -4.34
CA GLN A 47 -6.73 -10.32 -4.59
C GLN A 47 -6.84 -11.14 -3.30
N ASN A 48 -6.19 -10.70 -2.22
CA ASN A 48 -6.11 -11.47 -0.98
C ASN A 48 -7.30 -11.22 -0.04
N TYR A 49 -7.81 -10.00 -0.02
CA TYR A 49 -8.87 -9.58 0.89
C TYR A 49 -10.21 -10.25 0.57
N ASP A 50 -10.52 -10.46 -0.71
CA ASP A 50 -11.76 -11.12 -1.14
C ASP A 50 -11.55 -12.62 -1.46
N ALA A 51 -10.35 -13.17 -1.21
CA ALA A 51 -10.07 -14.58 -1.42
C ALA A 51 -10.81 -15.47 -0.40
N THR A 52 -11.08 -16.72 -0.80
CA THR A 52 -11.61 -17.74 0.12
C THR A 52 -10.68 -17.89 1.33
N PRO A 53 -11.20 -17.77 2.57
CA PRO A 53 -10.40 -17.90 3.77
C PRO A 53 -9.68 -19.24 3.85
N VAL A 54 -8.41 -19.21 4.23
CA VAL A 54 -7.63 -20.44 4.49
C VAL A 54 -7.75 -20.86 5.96
N PRO A 55 -7.76 -22.16 6.30
CA PRO A 55 -7.77 -22.60 7.69
C PRO A 55 -6.52 -22.15 8.43
N PHE A 56 -6.66 -21.76 9.72
CA PHE A 56 -5.53 -21.37 10.57
C PHE A 56 -4.38 -22.36 10.55
N ALA A 57 -4.69 -23.66 10.53
CA ALA A 57 -3.69 -24.74 10.52
C ALA A 57 -2.66 -24.61 9.38
N GLU A 58 -3.07 -24.07 8.23
CA GLU A 58 -2.23 -23.87 7.04
C GLU A 58 -1.50 -22.51 7.04
N ALA A 59 -1.97 -21.56 7.84
CA ALA A 59 -1.45 -20.19 7.90
C ALA A 59 -0.56 -19.91 9.11
N GLN A 60 -0.35 -20.88 10.02
CA GLN A 60 0.36 -20.68 11.29
C GLN A 60 1.72 -19.99 11.12
N ASP A 61 2.51 -20.43 10.13
CA ASP A 61 3.85 -19.89 9.87
C ASP A 61 3.82 -18.40 9.50
N GLN A 62 2.73 -17.92 8.88
CA GLN A 62 2.56 -16.52 8.50
C GLN A 62 2.41 -15.59 9.71
N PHE A 63 1.98 -16.10 10.87
CA PHE A 63 1.89 -15.30 12.10
C PHE A 63 3.25 -15.11 12.78
N ALA A 64 4.21 -16.00 12.52
CA ALA A 64 5.59 -15.83 12.99
C ALA A 64 6.40 -14.95 12.01
N ARG A 65 6.20 -15.15 10.70
CA ARG A 65 6.84 -14.37 9.65
C ARG A 65 5.92 -14.23 8.45
N LEU A 66 5.28 -13.06 8.34
CA LEU A 66 4.38 -12.77 7.23
C LEU A 66 5.17 -12.56 5.94
N SER A 67 4.80 -13.31 4.92
CA SER A 67 5.26 -13.09 3.55
C SER A 67 4.46 -11.97 2.90
N THR A 68 5.14 -11.07 2.16
CA THR A 68 4.50 -9.87 1.59
C THR A 68 3.39 -10.23 0.61
N ASP A 69 3.48 -11.33 -0.11
CA ASP A 69 2.42 -11.83 -1.02
C ASP A 69 1.17 -12.31 -0.29
N ARG A 70 1.24 -12.59 1.02
CA ARG A 70 0.11 -13.04 1.85
C ARG A 70 -0.51 -11.93 2.70
N GLU A 71 -0.02 -10.70 2.55
CA GLU A 71 -0.64 -9.53 3.19
C GLU A 71 -2.12 -9.44 2.81
N TRP A 72 -3.00 -9.18 3.77
CA TRP A 72 -4.46 -9.15 3.61
C TRP A 72 -5.15 -10.49 3.32
N GLN A 73 -4.43 -11.63 3.38
CA GLN A 73 -5.06 -12.94 3.21
C GLN A 73 -6.03 -13.24 4.36
N GLN A 74 -7.26 -13.64 4.04
CA GLN A 74 -8.22 -14.07 5.05
C GLN A 74 -7.86 -15.44 5.64
N VAL A 75 -7.91 -15.55 6.97
CA VAL A 75 -7.68 -16.79 7.70
C VAL A 75 -8.90 -17.10 8.55
N SER A 76 -9.40 -18.34 8.45
CA SER A 76 -10.51 -18.84 9.24
C SER A 76 -10.00 -19.51 10.51
N LEU A 77 -10.49 -19.04 11.66
CA LEU A 77 -10.21 -19.60 12.97
C LEU A 77 -11.49 -20.16 13.59
N ARG A 78 -11.37 -21.28 14.29
CA ARG A 78 -12.47 -21.87 15.06
C ARG A 78 -11.97 -22.17 16.47
N GLY A 79 -12.67 -21.63 17.46
CA GLY A 79 -12.30 -21.74 18.87
C GLY A 79 -13.49 -21.42 19.77
N ILE A 80 -13.19 -21.12 21.03
CA ILE A 80 -14.18 -20.76 22.06
C ILE A 80 -13.85 -19.37 22.60
N TYR A 81 -14.85 -18.50 22.68
CA TYR A 81 -14.68 -17.18 23.28
C TYR A 81 -14.47 -17.28 24.79
N ASP A 82 -13.44 -16.60 25.29
CA ASP A 82 -13.13 -16.51 26.72
C ASP A 82 -13.78 -15.27 27.33
N VAL A 83 -15.07 -15.38 27.64
CA VAL A 83 -15.86 -14.28 28.20
C VAL A 83 -15.34 -13.78 29.55
N ALA A 84 -14.63 -14.63 30.29
CA ALA A 84 -14.07 -14.26 31.59
C ALA A 84 -12.95 -13.23 31.47
N ASP A 85 -12.24 -13.21 30.33
CA ASP A 85 -11.16 -12.27 30.06
C ASP A 85 -11.56 -11.10 29.14
N THR A 86 -12.85 -10.75 29.14
CA THR A 86 -13.36 -9.62 28.35
C THR A 86 -12.65 -8.31 28.75
N ARG A 87 -12.16 -7.56 27.75
CA ARG A 87 -11.52 -6.26 27.94
C ARG A 87 -12.37 -5.17 27.32
N ILE A 88 -12.47 -4.03 28.01
CA ILE A 88 -13.20 -2.85 27.51
C ILE A 88 -12.19 -1.73 27.31
N VAL A 89 -11.97 -1.37 26.05
CA VAL A 89 -11.15 -0.22 25.68
C VAL A 89 -12.05 1.01 25.62
N ARG A 90 -11.92 1.88 26.63
CA ARG A 90 -12.73 3.09 26.73
C ARG A 90 -12.28 4.13 25.71
N ASN A 91 -13.20 5.03 25.35
CA ASN A 91 -12.93 6.17 24.46
C ASN A 91 -12.48 5.72 23.05
N ARG A 92 -13.14 4.70 22.52
CA ARG A 92 -12.97 4.23 21.14
C ARG A 92 -14.22 4.60 20.35
N PRO A 93 -14.24 5.79 19.72
CA PRO A 93 -15.37 6.20 18.91
C PRO A 93 -15.44 5.37 17.63
N LEU A 94 -16.64 4.99 17.22
CA LEU A 94 -16.91 4.29 15.97
C LEU A 94 -17.77 5.19 15.09
N ASN A 95 -17.31 5.48 13.86
CA ASN A 95 -18.02 6.37 12.92
C ASN A 95 -18.39 7.74 13.53
N GLY A 96 -17.51 8.30 14.37
CA GLY A 96 -17.69 9.60 15.02
C GLY A 96 -18.62 9.59 16.25
N GLN A 97 -19.23 8.45 16.58
CA GLN A 97 -20.05 8.32 17.79
C GLN A 97 -19.18 7.91 18.97
N PRO A 98 -19.33 8.53 20.15
CA PRO A 98 -18.66 8.09 21.37
C PRO A 98 -19.01 6.64 21.69
N GLY A 99 -18.00 5.85 22.08
CA GLY A 99 -18.19 4.42 22.34
C GLY A 99 -17.02 3.79 23.09
N ASN A 100 -17.19 2.50 23.40
CA ASN A 100 -16.13 1.64 23.90
C ASN A 100 -15.99 0.45 22.95
N GLU A 101 -14.77 -0.02 22.75
CA GLU A 101 -14.47 -1.25 22.03
C GLU A 101 -14.47 -2.39 23.06
N VAL A 102 -15.21 -3.47 22.77
CA VAL A 102 -15.39 -4.61 23.67
C VAL A 102 -14.74 -5.82 23.03
N ASP A 103 -13.62 -6.25 23.59
CA ASP A 103 -12.79 -7.31 23.05
C ASP A 103 -12.96 -8.58 23.89
N VAL A 104 -13.42 -9.65 23.25
CA VAL A 104 -13.52 -10.99 23.85
C VAL A 104 -12.49 -11.89 23.20
N PRO A 105 -11.45 -12.33 23.91
CA PRO A 105 -10.43 -13.20 23.35
C PRO A 105 -11.01 -14.50 22.79
N LEU A 106 -10.50 -14.94 21.65
CA LEU A 106 -10.79 -16.27 21.09
C LEU A 106 -9.69 -17.25 21.52
N ARG A 107 -10.07 -18.31 22.23
CA ARG A 107 -9.19 -19.42 22.60
C ARG A 107 -9.26 -20.49 21.50
N LEU A 108 -8.12 -20.77 20.88
CA LEU A 108 -7.98 -21.81 19.84
C LEU A 108 -7.71 -23.18 20.47
#